data_AF-A0A4R0YAY2-F1
#
_entry.id   AF-A0A4R0YAY2-F1
#
_cell.length_a   1.000
_cell.length_b   1.000
_cell.length_c   1.000
_cell.angle_alpha   90.00
_cell.angle_beta   90.00
_cell.angle_gamma   90.00
#
_symmetry.space_group_name_H-M   'P 1'
#
loop_
_entity.id
_entity.type
_entity.pdbx_description
1 polymer ?
#
loop_
_entity_poly.entity_id
_entity_poly.type
_entity_poly.pdbx_seq_one_letter_code
_entity_poly.pdbx_strand_id
1 'polypeptide(L)'
;MEAVFEGFRLVAAPDVLIAIVLSAIYGLVVGSLPGLSATMATALLVPVTFWLSPIAAIATIITASAMAIFSGDIPGALLRIPGTPASAAYTDEAYACTRKGQPELALGAGLWFSAIGGIVGTLSLMLLAPALAEVALSFSTYEYFWLALLGLMCATLVARSSPIKAIASMLLGLLISCIGMENPAGTPRFTFGVANLLGGIEPIPALVGVFAVSEVMRAMASAEPPRLPYRKFGSILANQWQLTKKYQWPMWRGNFVGIVIGVLPGAGADMAAWVSYAMSKKFSKTPEKFGTGHPEGLVEAGASNNASLASGWVPSLLFGIPGDTITAIAIGVLYMKGLNPGPTLFTERAGSMYALYIIFILANLIMIPLGIVMIRLASRVLRAPRSAVMPVILLLCAVGSFATGNNLFAVLLVGAFGCLGYVMEKNGYPVAALVLGIVMGSMVEQSFITSLIKSDGDVLPFFERPVSSILAALTLGALLWPVAAWLWTRASPRRARAAG
;
A
#
# COMPACT_ATOMS: atom_id res chain seq x y z
N MET A 1 -5.05 -1.86 -31.19
CA MET A 1 -4.01 -0.82 -31.40
C MET A 1 -4.51 0.58 -31.04
N GLU A 2 -5.76 0.92 -31.37
CA GLU A 2 -6.34 2.24 -31.03
C GLU A 2 -6.30 2.58 -29.53
N ALA A 3 -6.69 1.65 -28.65
CA ALA A 3 -6.65 1.86 -27.20
C ALA A 3 -5.23 2.11 -26.65
N VAL A 4 -4.21 1.50 -27.26
CA VAL A 4 -2.80 1.72 -26.88
C VAL A 4 -2.37 3.13 -27.28
N PHE A 5 -2.69 3.55 -28.50
CA PHE A 5 -2.40 4.89 -28.99
C PHE A 5 -3.14 5.97 -28.18
N GLU A 6 -4.39 5.70 -27.83
CA GLU A 6 -5.15 6.56 -26.92
C GLU A 6 -4.48 6.67 -25.56
N GLY A 7 -4.02 5.55 -24.99
CA GLY A 7 -3.26 5.54 -23.73
C GLY A 7 -2.01 6.44 -23.80
N PHE A 8 -1.23 6.35 -24.88
CA PHE A 8 -0.10 7.26 -25.10
C PHE A 8 -0.53 8.72 -25.20
N ARG A 9 -1.62 9.01 -25.93
CA ARG A 9 -2.16 10.37 -26.06
C ARG A 9 -2.59 10.95 -24.71
N LEU A 10 -3.25 10.15 -23.87
CA LEU A 10 -3.65 10.54 -22.53
C LEU A 10 -2.44 10.86 -21.65
N VAL A 11 -1.38 10.06 -21.71
CA VAL A 11 -0.17 10.29 -20.91
C VAL A 11 0.67 11.46 -21.44
N ALA A 12 0.68 11.67 -22.75
CA ALA A 12 1.38 12.80 -23.37
C ALA A 12 0.70 14.16 -23.09
N ALA A 13 -0.50 14.16 -22.50
CA ALA A 13 -1.18 15.38 -22.11
C ALA A 13 -0.31 16.16 -21.10
N PRO A 14 -0.14 17.49 -21.28
CA PRO A 14 0.75 18.28 -20.43
C PRO A 14 0.43 18.22 -18.93
N ASP A 15 -0.85 18.18 -18.57
CA ASP A 15 -1.32 18.08 -17.19
C ASP A 15 -0.89 16.76 -16.54
N VAL A 16 -0.95 15.65 -17.27
CA VAL A 16 -0.50 14.33 -16.79
C VAL A 16 1.01 14.28 -16.63
N LEU A 17 1.79 14.79 -17.59
CA LEU A 17 3.25 14.84 -17.48
C LEU A 17 3.70 15.72 -16.31
N ILE A 18 3.08 16.88 -16.13
CA ILE A 18 3.34 17.78 -14.98
C ILE A 18 3.00 17.05 -13.68
N ALA A 19 1.84 16.38 -13.62
CA ALA A 19 1.44 15.61 -12.45
C ALA A 19 2.45 14.51 -12.11
N ILE A 20 2.93 13.74 -13.09
CA ILE A 20 3.98 12.71 -12.91
C ILE A 20 5.25 13.34 -12.33
N VAL A 21 5.78 14.40 -12.93
CA VAL A 21 7.05 15.00 -12.48
C VAL A 21 6.93 15.61 -11.07
N LEU A 22 5.87 16.37 -10.80
CA LEU A 22 5.67 17.03 -9.51
C LEU A 22 5.39 16.02 -8.40
N SER A 23 4.55 15.02 -8.65
CA SER A 23 4.28 13.95 -7.70
C SER A 23 5.51 13.05 -7.47
N ALA A 24 6.38 12.88 -8.46
CA ALA A 24 7.64 12.18 -8.28
C ALA A 24 8.57 12.92 -7.32
N ILE A 25 8.78 14.22 -7.55
CA ILE A 25 9.59 15.07 -6.67
C ILE A 25 9.00 15.08 -5.25
N TYR A 26 7.69 15.27 -5.15
CA TYR A 26 6.98 15.24 -3.88
C TYR A 26 7.18 13.90 -3.14
N GLY A 27 6.95 12.77 -3.81
CA GLY A 27 7.09 11.44 -3.21
C GLY A 27 8.52 11.18 -2.74
N LEU A 28 9.52 11.59 -3.53
CA LEU A 28 10.94 11.51 -3.16
C LEU A 28 11.28 12.35 -1.92
N VAL A 29 10.73 13.56 -1.82
CA VAL A 29 10.96 14.45 -0.68
C VAL A 29 10.28 13.90 0.56
N VAL A 30 8.99 13.57 0.49
CA VAL A 30 8.22 13.11 1.65
C VAL A 30 8.70 11.76 2.14
N GLY A 31 8.97 10.80 1.25
CA GLY A 31 9.49 9.48 1.66
C GLY A 31 10.90 9.54 2.23
N SER A 32 11.71 10.53 1.85
CA SER A 32 13.01 10.76 2.48
C SER A 32 12.91 11.27 3.92
N LEU A 33 11.82 11.91 4.32
CA LEU A 33 11.71 12.54 5.64
C LEU A 33 11.44 11.49 6.73
N PRO A 34 12.29 11.38 7.77
CA PRO A 34 12.13 10.37 8.79
C PRO A 34 10.84 10.56 9.59
N GLY A 35 10.01 9.51 9.64
CA GLY A 35 8.73 9.52 10.33
C GLY A 35 7.55 9.99 9.48
N LEU A 36 7.72 10.09 8.16
CA LEU A 36 6.65 10.30 7.19
C LEU A 36 6.52 9.05 6.31
N SER A 37 5.37 8.36 6.39
CA SER A 37 5.12 7.14 5.62
C SER A 37 4.71 7.43 4.16
N ALA A 38 4.88 6.42 3.29
CA ALA A 38 4.38 6.48 1.91
C ALA A 38 2.85 6.60 1.86
N THR A 39 2.15 5.92 2.77
CA THR A 39 0.69 6.01 2.90
C THR A 39 0.25 7.43 3.25
N MET A 40 0.94 8.09 4.17
CA MET A 40 0.69 9.50 4.47
C MET A 40 0.96 10.38 3.24
N ALA A 41 2.10 10.18 2.55
CA ALA A 41 2.44 10.95 1.36
C ALA A 41 1.30 10.90 0.32
N THR A 42 0.74 9.71 0.09
CA THR A 42 -0.40 9.51 -0.80
C THR A 42 -1.68 10.15 -0.28
N ALA A 43 -1.99 10.03 1.01
CA ALA A 43 -3.19 10.62 1.61
C ALA A 43 -3.24 12.14 1.44
N LEU A 44 -2.10 12.81 1.57
CA LEU A 44 -1.97 14.26 1.41
C LEU A 44 -2.16 14.75 -0.02
N LEU A 45 -1.99 13.86 -1.01
CA LEU A 45 -2.23 14.20 -2.41
C LEU A 45 -3.71 14.10 -2.79
N VAL A 46 -4.54 13.37 -2.05
CA VAL A 46 -5.96 13.21 -2.38
C VAL A 46 -6.66 14.56 -2.59
N PRO A 47 -6.52 15.55 -1.69
CA PRO A 47 -7.02 16.91 -1.93
C PRO A 47 -6.58 17.55 -3.25
N VAL A 48 -5.31 17.38 -3.60
CA VAL A 48 -4.72 17.94 -4.82
C VAL A 48 -5.30 17.23 -6.04
N THR A 49 -5.51 15.92 -5.96
CA THR A 49 -6.08 15.14 -7.06
C THR A 49 -7.48 15.60 -7.46
N PHE A 50 -8.25 16.23 -6.56
CA PHE A 50 -9.60 16.74 -6.88
C PHE A 50 -9.61 17.69 -8.08
N TRP A 51 -8.58 18.53 -8.21
CA TRP A 51 -8.48 19.54 -9.27
C TRP A 51 -7.84 19.03 -10.57
N LEU A 52 -7.34 17.79 -10.57
CA LEU A 52 -6.66 17.19 -11.71
C LEU A 52 -7.65 16.42 -12.62
N SER A 53 -7.27 16.20 -13.88
CA SER A 53 -7.98 15.25 -14.75
C SER A 53 -7.93 13.83 -14.16
N PRO A 54 -8.85 12.91 -14.53
CA PRO A 54 -8.86 11.55 -13.99
C PRO A 54 -7.51 10.82 -14.11
N ILE A 55 -6.86 10.92 -15.27
CA ILE A 55 -5.57 10.29 -15.52
C ILE A 55 -4.46 10.98 -14.71
N ALA A 56 -4.43 12.32 -14.64
CA ALA A 56 -3.44 13.06 -13.86
C ALA A 56 -3.56 12.80 -12.35
N ALA A 57 -4.79 12.66 -11.85
CA ALA A 57 -5.07 12.30 -10.46
C ALA A 57 -4.50 10.93 -10.09
N ILE A 58 -4.76 9.91 -10.91
CA ILE A 58 -4.23 8.57 -10.70
C ILE A 58 -2.71 8.55 -10.88
N ALA A 59 -2.19 9.26 -11.88
CA ALA A 59 -0.75 9.40 -12.11
C ALA A 59 -0.02 10.00 -10.91
N THR A 60 -0.66 10.95 -10.22
CA THR A 60 -0.16 11.56 -9.00
C THR A 60 -0.01 10.53 -7.87
N ILE A 61 -1.00 9.66 -7.68
CA ILE A 61 -0.99 8.62 -6.65
C ILE A 61 0.04 7.52 -6.96
N ILE A 62 0.07 7.02 -8.20
CA ILE A 62 1.00 5.98 -8.65
C ILE A 62 2.44 6.46 -8.53
N THR A 63 2.73 7.64 -9.08
CA THR A 63 4.10 8.13 -9.13
C THR A 63 4.60 8.52 -7.74
N ALA A 64 3.80 9.21 -6.93
CA ALA A 64 4.22 9.57 -5.58
C ALA A 64 4.45 8.35 -4.68
N SER A 65 3.61 7.32 -4.78
CA SER A 65 3.78 6.10 -3.98
C SER A 65 5.05 5.33 -4.35
N ALA A 66 5.31 5.14 -5.65
CA ALA A 66 6.56 4.50 -6.11
C ALA A 66 7.81 5.24 -5.60
N MET A 67 7.81 6.58 -5.68
CA MET A 67 8.92 7.38 -5.19
C MET A 67 9.06 7.36 -3.67
N ALA A 68 7.95 7.42 -2.93
CA ALA A 68 7.97 7.45 -1.47
C ALA A 68 8.49 6.14 -0.88
N ILE A 69 8.11 5.01 -1.49
CA ILE A 69 8.58 3.68 -1.07
C ILE A 69 10.09 3.55 -1.26
N PHE A 70 10.62 3.90 -2.44
CA PHE A 70 12.07 3.92 -2.67
C PHE A 70 12.79 4.91 -1.74
N SER A 71 12.34 6.16 -1.70
CA SER A 71 13.07 7.22 -0.98
C SER A 71 13.08 7.01 0.54
N GLY A 72 12.18 6.19 1.08
CA GLY A 72 12.24 5.69 2.45
C GLY A 72 13.51 4.93 2.82
N ASP A 73 14.23 4.41 1.83
CA ASP A 73 15.52 3.72 2.01
C ASP A 73 16.65 4.70 2.35
N ILE A 74 16.53 5.97 1.94
CA ILE A 74 17.56 6.99 2.13
C ILE A 74 17.84 7.26 3.61
N PRO A 75 16.84 7.62 4.44
CA PRO A 75 17.07 7.77 5.87
C PRO A 75 17.42 6.42 6.54
N GLY A 76 16.90 5.29 6.04
CA GLY A 76 17.28 3.97 6.54
C GLY A 76 18.79 3.70 6.39
N ALA A 77 19.33 3.93 5.20
CA ALA A 77 20.74 3.72 4.91
C ALA A 77 21.66 4.74 5.61
N LEU A 78 21.25 6.01 5.73
CA LEU A 78 22.13 7.07 6.27
C LEU A 78 22.00 7.27 7.78
N LEU A 79 20.81 7.06 8.34
CA LEU A 79 20.48 7.38 9.74
C LEU A 79 20.07 6.16 10.55
N ARG A 80 19.91 4.98 9.93
CA ARG A 80 19.30 3.80 10.56
C ARG A 80 17.87 4.06 11.04
N ILE A 81 17.16 4.96 10.35
CA ILE A 81 15.76 5.29 10.63
C ILE A 81 14.98 5.05 9.32
N PRO A 82 14.24 3.94 9.18
CA PRO A 82 13.51 3.68 7.95
C PRO A 82 12.46 4.77 7.71
N GLY A 83 12.32 5.21 6.46
CA GLY A 83 11.23 6.12 6.07
C GLY A 83 9.90 5.38 5.87
N THR A 84 9.94 4.10 5.50
CA THR A 84 8.74 3.27 5.33
C THR A 84 8.85 1.92 6.07
N PRO A 85 7.72 1.28 6.42
CA PRO A 85 7.76 -0.04 7.07
C PRO A 85 8.38 -1.13 6.17
N ALA A 86 8.27 -1.02 4.84
CA ALA A 86 8.99 -1.85 3.88
C ALA A 86 10.51 -1.71 4.02
N SER A 87 11.04 -0.49 4.04
CA SER A 87 12.48 -0.22 4.23
C SER A 87 13.02 -0.78 5.54
N ALA A 88 12.17 -0.90 6.57
CA ALA A 88 12.57 -1.44 7.87
C ALA A 88 13.08 -2.89 7.79
N ALA A 89 12.66 -3.67 6.79
CA ALA A 89 13.09 -5.06 6.58
C ALA A 89 14.62 -5.20 6.39
N TYR A 90 15.22 -4.22 5.72
CA TYR A 90 16.63 -4.26 5.31
C TYR A 90 17.40 -3.00 5.74
N THR A 91 16.84 -2.20 6.65
CA THR A 91 17.49 -0.97 7.15
C THR A 91 18.82 -1.25 7.81
N ASP A 92 18.91 -2.30 8.64
CA ASP A 92 20.17 -2.66 9.30
C ASP A 92 21.24 -3.07 8.28
N GLU A 93 20.85 -3.75 7.20
CA GLU A 93 21.74 -4.11 6.11
C GLU A 93 22.24 -2.85 5.36
N ALA A 94 21.33 -1.96 5.00
CA ALA A 94 21.65 -0.72 4.29
C ALA A 94 22.58 0.15 5.13
N TYR A 95 22.27 0.32 6.41
CA TYR A 95 23.07 1.09 7.35
C TYR A 95 24.44 0.46 7.63
N ALA A 96 24.53 -0.87 7.75
CA ALA A 96 25.81 -1.54 7.90
C ALA A 96 26.71 -1.34 6.65
N CYS A 97 26.13 -1.35 5.46
CA CYS A 97 26.83 -1.06 4.20
C CYS A 97 27.35 0.38 4.17
N THR A 98 26.55 1.36 4.60
CA THR A 98 27.00 2.78 4.65
C THR A 98 28.09 2.99 5.70
N ARG A 99 28.02 2.31 6.85
CA ARG A 99 29.06 2.30 7.89
C ARG A 99 30.38 1.69 7.42
N LYS A 100 30.34 0.74 6.48
CA LYS A 100 31.53 0.19 5.81
C LYS A 100 32.14 1.14 4.76
N GLY A 101 31.62 2.36 4.65
CA GLY A 101 32.10 3.35 3.69
C GLY A 101 31.55 3.16 2.28
N GLN A 102 30.50 2.35 2.11
CA GLN A 102 29.89 2.04 0.81
C GLN A 102 28.44 2.56 0.66
N PRO A 103 28.14 3.84 0.97
CA PRO A 103 26.77 4.32 0.88
C PRO A 103 26.23 4.39 -0.55
N GLU A 104 27.09 4.61 -1.56
CA GLU A 104 26.70 4.58 -2.97
C GLU A 104 26.21 3.19 -3.38
N LEU A 105 26.81 2.13 -2.82
CA LEU A 105 26.39 0.76 -3.07
C LEU A 105 25.00 0.51 -2.46
N ALA A 106 24.80 0.91 -1.20
CA ALA A 106 23.52 0.71 -0.50
C ALA A 106 22.37 1.48 -1.16
N LEU A 107 22.56 2.78 -1.36
CA LEU A 107 21.54 3.68 -1.94
C LEU A 107 21.32 3.40 -3.43
N GLY A 108 22.40 3.08 -4.15
CA GLY A 108 22.33 2.71 -5.56
C GLY A 108 21.63 1.37 -5.77
N ALA A 109 21.85 0.40 -4.88
CA ALA A 109 21.12 -0.87 -4.92
C ALA A 109 19.63 -0.65 -4.63
N GLY A 110 19.30 0.09 -3.56
CA GLY A 110 17.93 0.46 -3.25
C GLY A 110 17.22 1.10 -4.45
N LEU A 111 17.85 2.10 -5.08
CA LEU A 111 17.30 2.79 -6.25
C LEU A 111 17.15 1.88 -7.48
N TRP A 112 18.22 1.20 -7.86
CA TRP A 112 18.28 0.43 -9.10
C TRP A 112 17.34 -0.77 -9.07
N PHE A 113 17.35 -1.53 -7.97
CA PHE A 113 16.50 -2.71 -7.84
C PHE A 113 15.04 -2.36 -7.55
N SER A 114 14.76 -1.22 -6.91
CA SER A 114 13.40 -0.66 -6.83
C SER A 114 12.82 -0.37 -8.23
N ALA A 115 13.57 0.33 -9.09
CA ALA A 115 13.12 0.65 -10.43
C ALA A 115 12.91 -0.61 -11.30
N ILE A 116 13.84 -1.58 -11.24
CA ILE A 116 13.67 -2.86 -11.94
C ILE A 116 12.46 -3.62 -11.40
N GLY A 117 12.32 -3.69 -10.08
CA GLY A 117 11.21 -4.37 -9.43
C GLY A 117 9.86 -3.76 -9.83
N GLY A 118 9.75 -2.44 -9.82
CA GLY A 118 8.54 -1.75 -10.25
C GLY A 118 8.21 -1.96 -11.73
N ILE A 119 9.21 -2.02 -12.63
CA ILE A 119 8.98 -2.40 -14.03
C ILE A 119 8.45 -3.84 -14.11
N VAL A 120 9.07 -4.79 -13.41
CA VAL A 120 8.64 -6.21 -13.42
C VAL A 120 7.23 -6.36 -12.82
N GLY A 121 6.92 -5.64 -11.75
CA GLY A 121 5.57 -5.56 -11.18
C GLY A 121 4.57 -4.97 -12.18
N THR A 122 4.96 -3.96 -12.95
CA THR A 122 4.10 -3.37 -13.98
C THR A 122 3.81 -4.35 -15.11
N LEU A 123 4.83 -5.11 -15.54
CA LEU A 123 4.63 -6.19 -16.51
C LEU A 123 3.68 -7.25 -15.95
N SER A 124 3.76 -7.58 -14.67
CA SER A 124 2.80 -8.50 -14.04
C SER A 124 1.39 -7.95 -14.05
N LEU A 125 1.20 -6.65 -13.80
CA LEU A 125 -0.11 -5.98 -13.89
C LEU A 125 -0.66 -6.06 -15.31
N MET A 126 0.15 -5.75 -16.33
CA MET A 126 -0.25 -5.82 -17.74
C MET A 126 -0.65 -7.23 -18.20
N LEU A 127 -0.03 -8.27 -17.63
CA LEU A 127 -0.31 -9.66 -17.98
C LEU A 127 -1.47 -10.26 -17.17
N LEU A 128 -1.48 -10.03 -15.85
CA LEU A 128 -2.45 -10.64 -14.94
C LEU A 128 -3.81 -9.95 -14.97
N ALA A 129 -3.85 -8.62 -15.11
CA ALA A 129 -5.12 -7.89 -15.00
C ALA A 129 -6.12 -8.25 -16.11
N PRO A 130 -5.75 -8.30 -17.40
CA PRO A 130 -6.68 -8.74 -18.45
C PRO A 130 -7.17 -10.18 -18.25
N ALA A 131 -6.27 -11.10 -17.89
CA ALA A 131 -6.62 -12.50 -17.66
C ALA A 131 -7.59 -12.68 -16.49
N LEU A 132 -7.38 -11.93 -15.40
CA LEU A 132 -8.28 -11.96 -14.25
C LEU A 132 -9.58 -11.19 -14.49
N ALA A 133 -9.62 -10.22 -15.42
CA ALA A 133 -10.85 -9.54 -15.81
C ALA A 133 -11.87 -10.50 -16.44
N GLU A 134 -11.41 -11.42 -17.29
CA GLU A 134 -12.28 -12.45 -17.89
C GLU A 134 -12.88 -13.37 -16.82
N VAL A 135 -12.07 -13.76 -15.83
CA VAL A 135 -12.55 -14.54 -14.68
C VAL A 135 -13.55 -13.73 -13.86
N ALA A 136 -13.26 -12.45 -13.61
CA ALA A 136 -14.11 -11.57 -12.83
C ALA A 136 -15.48 -11.31 -13.48
N LEU A 137 -15.59 -11.36 -14.81
CA LEU A 137 -16.88 -11.28 -15.52
C LEU A 137 -17.83 -12.45 -15.20
N SER A 138 -17.29 -13.57 -14.71
CA SER A 138 -18.09 -14.73 -14.28
C SER A 138 -18.55 -14.66 -12.82
N PHE A 139 -18.10 -13.66 -12.06
CA PHE A 139 -18.38 -13.55 -10.63
C PHE A 139 -19.80 -13.03 -10.39
N SER A 140 -20.43 -13.57 -9.36
CA SER A 140 -21.68 -13.09 -8.81
C SER A 140 -21.45 -12.49 -7.43
N THR A 141 -22.53 -12.04 -6.78
CA THR A 141 -22.46 -11.48 -5.42
C THR A 141 -21.93 -12.48 -4.37
N TYR A 142 -22.01 -13.80 -4.64
CA TYR A 142 -21.43 -14.83 -3.76
C TYR A 142 -19.90 -14.82 -3.79
N GLU A 143 -19.29 -14.78 -4.98
CA GLU A 143 -17.83 -14.71 -5.12
C GLU A 143 -17.27 -13.40 -4.58
N TYR A 144 -17.92 -12.27 -4.85
CA TYR A 144 -17.51 -10.97 -4.30
C TYR A 144 -17.55 -10.95 -2.76
N PHE A 145 -18.56 -11.57 -2.14
CA PHE A 145 -18.63 -11.70 -0.68
C PHE A 145 -17.42 -12.45 -0.12
N TRP A 146 -17.12 -13.64 -0.64
CA TRP A 146 -15.99 -14.42 -0.14
C TRP A 146 -14.64 -13.82 -0.48
N LEU A 147 -14.50 -13.19 -1.65
CA LEU A 147 -13.26 -12.51 -2.00
C LEU A 147 -13.01 -11.30 -1.08
N ALA A 148 -14.05 -10.54 -0.76
CA ALA A 148 -13.98 -9.44 0.18
C ALA A 148 -13.59 -9.92 1.60
N LEU A 149 -14.25 -10.98 2.09
CA LEU A 149 -13.91 -11.58 3.38
C LEU A 149 -12.49 -12.15 3.40
N LEU A 150 -12.07 -12.83 2.32
CA LEU A 150 -10.70 -13.33 2.19
C LEU A 150 -9.70 -12.17 2.28
N GLY A 151 -9.97 -11.05 1.62
CA GLY A 151 -9.11 -9.88 1.66
C GLY A 151 -8.99 -9.27 3.06
N LEU A 152 -10.11 -9.14 3.78
CA LEU A 152 -10.12 -8.71 5.19
C LEU A 152 -9.35 -9.70 6.08
N MET A 153 -9.52 -11.01 5.87
CA MET A 153 -8.80 -12.03 6.63
C MET A 153 -7.29 -11.98 6.36
N CYS A 154 -6.87 -11.89 5.10
CA CYS A 154 -5.47 -11.72 4.71
C CYS A 154 -4.85 -10.52 5.44
N ALA A 155 -5.52 -9.37 5.44
CA ALA A 155 -5.05 -8.18 6.14
C ALA A 155 -4.82 -8.39 7.65
N THR A 156 -5.68 -9.17 8.31
CA THR A 156 -5.54 -9.45 9.74
C THR A 156 -4.41 -10.45 10.05
N LEU A 157 -4.21 -11.45 9.20
CA LEU A 157 -3.15 -12.46 9.36
C LEU A 157 -1.76 -11.90 9.08
N VAL A 158 -1.71 -10.92 8.18
CA VAL A 158 -0.50 -10.29 7.71
C VAL A 158 -0.01 -9.19 8.66
N ALA A 159 -0.89 -8.68 9.53
CA ALA A 159 -0.52 -7.72 10.55
C ALA A 159 0.56 -8.32 11.49
N ARG A 160 1.67 -7.59 11.69
CA ARG A 160 2.73 -7.96 12.63
C ARG A 160 2.29 -7.99 14.10
N SER A 161 1.19 -7.30 14.40
CA SER A 161 0.65 -7.19 15.74
C SER A 161 -0.09 -8.47 16.14
N SER A 162 -0.58 -8.52 17.38
CA SER A 162 -1.41 -9.63 17.83
C SER A 162 -2.60 -9.82 16.86
N PRO A 163 -2.86 -11.05 16.38
CA PRO A 163 -4.01 -11.33 15.51
C PRO A 163 -5.33 -10.82 16.09
N ILE A 164 -5.48 -10.85 17.42
CA ILE A 164 -6.66 -10.34 18.13
C ILE A 164 -6.80 -8.83 17.93
N LYS A 165 -5.70 -8.06 18.04
CA LYS A 165 -5.72 -6.61 17.80
C LYS A 165 -6.04 -6.30 16.34
N ALA A 166 -5.54 -7.11 15.40
CA ALA A 166 -5.82 -6.95 13.99
C ALA A 166 -7.30 -7.19 13.65
N ILE A 167 -7.86 -8.28 14.18
CA ILE A 167 -9.29 -8.59 14.05
C ILE A 167 -10.14 -7.50 14.70
N ALA A 168 -9.78 -7.03 15.90
CA ALA A 168 -10.50 -5.94 16.56
C ALA A 168 -10.48 -4.64 15.76
N SER A 169 -9.34 -4.25 15.20
CA SER A 169 -9.23 -3.10 14.28
C SER A 169 -10.12 -3.27 13.06
N MET A 170 -10.08 -4.44 12.42
CA MET A 170 -10.90 -4.74 11.24
C MET A 170 -12.41 -4.69 11.57
N LEU A 171 -12.84 -5.33 12.66
CA LEU A 171 -14.25 -5.28 13.11
C LEU A 171 -14.70 -3.86 13.44
N LEU A 172 -13.83 -3.04 14.05
CA LEU A 172 -14.12 -1.63 14.27
C LEU A 172 -14.30 -0.89 12.94
N GLY A 173 -13.49 -1.22 11.93
CA GLY A 173 -13.62 -0.64 10.59
C GLY A 173 -14.94 -1.03 9.92
N LEU A 174 -15.32 -2.31 10.02
CA LEU A 174 -16.62 -2.80 9.56
C LEU A 174 -17.78 -2.10 10.28
N LEU A 175 -17.71 -1.92 11.60
CA LEU A 175 -18.72 -1.20 12.37
C LEU A 175 -18.87 0.25 11.90
N ILE A 176 -17.75 0.93 11.61
CA ILE A 176 -17.75 2.30 11.07
C ILE A 176 -18.38 2.32 9.68
N SER A 177 -18.14 1.31 8.84
CA SER A 177 -18.74 1.21 7.50
C SER A 177 -20.27 1.06 7.54
N CYS A 178 -20.84 0.55 8.63
CA CYS A 178 -22.28 0.42 8.82
C CYS A 178 -22.99 1.74 9.18
N ILE A 179 -22.24 2.81 9.47
CA ILE A 179 -22.80 4.13 9.78
C ILE A 179 -23.47 4.69 8.52
N GLY A 180 -24.71 5.16 8.65
CA GLY A 180 -25.50 5.74 7.57
C GLY A 180 -26.73 4.94 7.22
N MET A 181 -27.24 5.15 6.01
CA MET A 181 -28.43 4.45 5.53
C MET A 181 -28.10 3.01 5.15
N GLU A 182 -28.85 2.06 5.70
CA GLU A 182 -28.79 0.65 5.33
C GLU A 182 -29.23 0.44 3.87
N ASN A 183 -28.45 -0.33 3.09
CA ASN A 183 -28.84 -0.76 1.75
C ASN A 183 -29.33 -2.23 1.81
N PRO A 184 -30.55 -2.58 1.36
CA PRO A 184 -31.52 -1.75 0.62
C PRO A 184 -32.65 -1.15 1.48
N ALA A 185 -32.73 -1.45 2.78
CA ALA A 185 -33.90 -1.11 3.60
C ALA A 185 -34.07 0.41 3.87
N GLY A 186 -33.02 1.21 3.68
CA GLY A 186 -33.06 2.66 3.89
C GLY A 186 -33.22 3.06 5.35
N THR A 187 -32.83 2.21 6.31
CA THR A 187 -32.91 2.54 7.73
C THR A 187 -31.64 3.26 8.20
N PRO A 188 -31.73 4.39 8.93
CA PRO A 188 -30.55 5.04 9.49
C PRO A 188 -29.92 4.21 10.60
N ARG A 189 -28.64 3.83 10.46
CA ARG A 189 -27.86 3.09 11.47
C ARG A 189 -26.72 3.94 12.00
N PHE A 190 -26.60 4.00 13.33
CA PHE A 190 -25.50 4.70 14.02
C PHE A 190 -25.34 6.18 13.63
N THR A 191 -26.42 6.86 13.22
CA THR A 191 -26.39 8.27 12.83
C THR A 191 -26.55 9.23 14.01
N PHE A 192 -27.03 8.72 15.15
CA PHE A 192 -27.18 9.46 16.42
C PHE A 192 -27.90 10.83 16.28
N GLY A 193 -28.82 10.95 15.31
CA GLY A 193 -29.54 12.20 15.03
C GLY A 193 -28.74 13.26 14.27
N VAL A 194 -27.51 12.98 13.85
CA VAL A 194 -26.67 13.88 13.05
C VAL A 194 -26.96 13.68 11.56
N ALA A 195 -27.52 14.69 10.91
CA ALA A 195 -27.90 14.62 9.49
C ALA A 195 -26.72 14.29 8.56
N ASN A 196 -25.52 14.80 8.86
CA ASN A 196 -24.31 14.53 8.07
C ASN A 196 -23.88 13.05 8.09
N LEU A 197 -24.36 12.26 9.05
CA LEU A 197 -24.06 10.82 9.13
C LEU A 197 -25.03 9.96 8.31
N LEU A 198 -26.11 10.52 7.76
CA LEU A 198 -27.05 9.75 6.93
C LEU A 198 -26.37 9.18 5.67
N GLY A 199 -25.47 9.94 5.05
CA GLY A 199 -24.66 9.48 3.91
C GLY A 199 -23.54 8.49 4.30
N GLY A 200 -23.38 8.20 5.59
CA GLY A 200 -22.29 7.41 6.14
C GLY A 200 -20.97 8.16 6.25
N ILE A 201 -19.91 7.42 6.57
CA ILE A 201 -18.56 7.98 6.65
C ILE A 201 -17.89 7.86 5.29
N GLU A 202 -17.54 9.01 4.70
CA GLU A 202 -16.74 9.02 3.48
C GLU A 202 -15.35 8.40 3.74
N PRO A 203 -14.91 7.42 2.92
CA PRO A 203 -13.62 6.77 3.14
C PRO A 203 -12.44 7.73 3.08
N ILE A 204 -12.46 8.73 2.19
CA ILE A 204 -11.33 9.66 2.00
C ILE A 204 -11.00 10.45 3.28
N PRO A 205 -11.93 11.20 3.90
CA PRO A 205 -11.69 11.86 5.19
C PRO A 205 -11.19 10.92 6.29
N ALA A 206 -11.75 9.70 6.37
CA ALA A 206 -11.31 8.71 7.35
C ALA A 206 -9.86 8.29 7.11
N LEU A 207 -9.50 7.94 5.87
CA LEU A 207 -8.13 7.55 5.49
C LEU A 207 -7.12 8.68 5.74
N VAL A 208 -7.46 9.91 5.36
CA VAL A 208 -6.61 11.08 5.58
C VAL A 208 -6.41 11.35 7.06
N GLY A 209 -7.45 11.27 7.89
CA GLY A 209 -7.32 11.38 9.33
C GLY A 209 -6.40 10.30 9.90
N VAL A 210 -6.76 9.04 9.66
CA VAL A 210 -6.12 7.86 10.21
C VAL A 210 -4.65 7.69 9.78
N PHE A 211 -4.24 8.18 8.61
CA PHE A 211 -2.85 8.06 8.13
C PHE A 211 -2.04 9.35 8.13
N ALA A 212 -2.66 10.52 8.01
CA ALA A 212 -1.90 11.77 7.96
C ALA A 212 -1.91 12.52 9.28
N VAL A 213 -3.07 12.71 9.88
CA VAL A 213 -3.15 13.43 11.16
C VAL A 213 -2.53 12.60 12.29
N SER A 214 -2.76 11.29 12.32
CA SER A 214 -2.15 10.38 13.30
C SER A 214 -0.60 10.38 13.22
N GLU A 215 -0.06 10.36 12.00
CA GLU A 215 1.37 10.37 11.71
C GLU A 215 2.00 11.69 12.15
N VAL A 216 1.32 12.82 11.91
CA VAL A 216 1.72 14.13 12.42
C VAL A 216 1.78 14.13 13.96
N MET A 217 0.72 13.65 14.63
CA MET A 217 0.69 13.56 16.10
C MET A 217 1.83 12.68 16.63
N ARG A 218 2.12 11.57 15.96
CA ARG A 218 3.22 10.65 16.32
C ARG A 218 4.59 11.27 16.10
N ALA A 219 4.79 11.93 14.95
CA ALA A 219 6.05 12.58 14.61
C ALA A 219 6.38 13.70 15.61
N MET A 220 5.38 14.48 16.02
CA MET A 220 5.52 15.53 17.04
C MET A 220 5.78 15.00 18.45
N ALA A 221 5.39 13.76 18.76
CA ALA A 221 5.68 13.11 20.03
C ALA A 221 7.05 12.41 20.06
N SER A 222 7.75 12.31 18.92
CA SER A 222 9.03 11.60 18.77
C SER A 222 10.23 12.55 18.76
N ALA A 223 11.39 12.06 19.21
CA ALA A 223 12.63 12.83 19.18
C ALA A 223 13.03 13.22 17.73
N GLU A 224 13.66 14.39 17.58
CA GLU A 224 14.20 14.81 16.30
C GLU A 224 15.35 13.89 15.84
N PRO A 225 15.44 13.57 14.54
CA PRO A 225 16.50 12.74 14.02
C PRO A 225 17.85 13.47 14.11
N PRO A 226 18.96 12.74 14.30
CA PRO A 226 20.28 13.35 14.38
C PRO A 226 20.67 14.02 13.06
N ARG A 227 21.41 15.12 13.15
CA ARG A 227 21.86 15.85 11.95
C ARG A 227 22.94 15.06 11.21
N LEU A 228 22.72 14.83 9.92
CA LEU A 228 23.75 14.26 9.05
C LEU A 228 24.82 15.31 8.69
N PRO A 229 26.12 14.96 8.77
CA PRO A 229 27.17 15.77 8.17
C PRO A 229 26.99 15.79 6.64
N TYR A 230 27.39 16.90 6.02
CA TYR A 230 27.40 16.99 4.56
C TYR A 230 28.43 16.00 4.00
N ARG A 231 28.03 15.19 3.02
CA ARG A 231 28.90 14.22 2.34
C ARG A 231 28.76 14.39 0.84
N LYS A 232 29.89 14.35 0.12
CA LYS A 232 29.90 14.22 -1.34
C LYS A 232 29.78 12.73 -1.69
N PHE A 233 28.79 12.40 -2.51
CA PHE A 233 28.60 11.05 -3.04
C PHE A 233 29.36 10.88 -4.35
N GLY A 234 29.91 9.69 -4.57
CA GLY A 234 30.44 9.25 -5.85
C GLY A 234 29.35 8.90 -6.87
N SER A 235 29.66 7.97 -7.78
CA SER A 235 28.67 7.46 -8.73
C SER A 235 27.71 6.48 -8.05
N ILE A 236 26.43 6.85 -7.97
CA ILE A 236 25.37 6.05 -7.35
C ILE A 236 25.08 4.76 -8.15
N LEU A 237 25.14 4.85 -9.48
CA LEU A 237 24.88 3.71 -10.37
C LEU A 237 26.12 2.85 -10.64
N ALA A 238 27.27 3.19 -10.07
CA ALA A 238 28.46 2.37 -10.21
C ALA A 238 28.19 0.95 -9.70
N ASN A 239 28.65 -0.04 -10.47
CA ASN A 239 28.56 -1.47 -10.16
C ASN A 239 27.14 -2.07 -10.06
N GLN A 240 26.05 -1.30 -10.23
CA GLN A 240 24.69 -1.84 -10.13
C GLN A 240 24.39 -2.88 -11.21
N TRP A 241 24.92 -2.69 -12.42
CA TRP A 241 24.87 -3.70 -13.49
C TRP A 241 25.62 -4.99 -13.13
N GLN A 242 26.78 -4.87 -12.47
CA GLN A 242 27.53 -6.04 -12.01
C GLN A 242 26.79 -6.76 -10.88
N LEU A 243 26.16 -6.02 -9.96
CA LEU A 243 25.29 -6.58 -8.93
C LEU A 243 24.10 -7.32 -9.55
N THR A 244 23.49 -6.76 -10.60
CA THR A 244 22.37 -7.38 -11.32
C THR A 244 22.77 -8.73 -11.89
N LYS A 245 23.95 -8.82 -12.52
CA LYS A 245 24.48 -10.11 -13.04
C LYS A 245 24.81 -11.10 -11.92
N LYS A 246 25.39 -10.62 -10.81
CA LYS A 246 25.80 -11.44 -9.67
C LYS A 246 24.62 -12.02 -8.89
N TYR A 247 23.57 -11.22 -8.68
CA TYR A 247 22.41 -11.55 -7.85
C TYR A 247 21.12 -11.64 -8.67
N GLN A 248 21.20 -12.05 -9.93
CA GLN A 248 20.03 -12.18 -10.82
C GLN A 248 18.95 -13.11 -10.24
N TRP A 249 19.33 -14.22 -9.61
CA TRP A 249 18.38 -15.16 -9.03
C TRP A 249 17.68 -14.63 -7.77
N PRO A 250 18.40 -14.08 -6.77
CA PRO A 250 17.79 -13.32 -5.67
C PRO A 250 16.84 -12.21 -6.16
N MET A 251 17.25 -11.44 -7.16
CA MET A 251 16.42 -10.38 -7.74
C MET A 251 15.11 -10.91 -8.34
N TRP A 252 15.17 -11.93 -9.20
CA TRP A 252 13.97 -12.52 -9.80
C TRP A 252 13.07 -13.19 -8.78
N ARG A 253 13.64 -13.85 -7.77
CA ARG A 253 12.89 -14.39 -6.65
C ARG A 253 12.18 -13.29 -5.88
N GLY A 254 12.88 -12.21 -5.55
CA GLY A 254 12.31 -11.04 -4.88
C GLY A 254 11.16 -10.43 -5.67
N ASN A 255 11.34 -10.24 -6.98
CA ASN A 255 10.27 -9.77 -7.88
C ASN A 255 9.05 -10.68 -7.87
N PHE A 256 9.25 -12.00 -7.98
CA PHE A 256 8.16 -12.96 -7.97
C PHE A 256 7.42 -12.97 -6.63
N VAL A 257 8.17 -12.98 -5.51
CA VAL A 257 7.60 -12.86 -4.16
C VAL A 257 6.84 -11.55 -4.01
N GLY A 258 7.37 -10.45 -4.54
CA GLY A 258 6.72 -9.14 -4.54
C GLY A 258 5.41 -9.14 -5.31
N ILE A 259 5.37 -9.77 -6.49
CA ILE A 259 4.15 -9.92 -7.30
C ILE A 259 3.10 -10.75 -6.56
N VAL A 260 3.49 -11.91 -6.04
CA VAL A 260 2.56 -12.80 -5.32
C VAL A 260 1.98 -12.10 -4.10
N ILE A 261 2.82 -11.44 -3.30
CA ILE A 261 2.37 -10.71 -2.10
C ILE A 261 1.56 -9.47 -2.48
N GLY A 262 1.92 -8.76 -3.56
CA GLY A 262 1.19 -7.58 -4.00
C GLY A 262 -0.26 -7.89 -4.36
N VAL A 263 -0.51 -9.02 -5.04
CA VAL A 263 -1.86 -9.48 -5.38
C VAL A 263 -2.69 -9.85 -4.13
N LEU A 264 -2.06 -10.13 -2.99
CA LEU A 264 -2.78 -10.44 -1.75
C LEU A 264 -3.31 -9.15 -1.08
N PRO A 265 -4.62 -9.05 -0.82
CA PRO A 265 -5.19 -7.87 -0.17
C PRO A 265 -4.62 -7.64 1.23
N GLY A 266 -4.34 -6.38 1.53
CA GLY A 266 -3.82 -5.92 2.82
C GLY A 266 -2.36 -6.29 3.12
N ALA A 267 -1.62 -6.89 2.19
CA ALA A 267 -0.23 -7.30 2.43
C ALA A 267 0.81 -6.25 2.00
N GLY A 268 0.70 -5.77 0.77
CA GLY A 268 1.48 -4.65 0.23
C GLY A 268 3.01 -4.81 0.24
N ALA A 269 3.69 -3.68 0.01
CA ALA A 269 5.15 -3.61 -0.08
C ALA A 269 5.89 -3.95 1.21
N ASP A 270 5.26 -3.70 2.35
CA ASP A 270 5.85 -3.96 3.65
C ASP A 270 6.12 -5.47 3.81
N MET A 271 5.12 -6.30 3.53
CA MET A 271 5.27 -7.74 3.68
C MET A 271 6.13 -8.36 2.59
N ALA A 272 6.04 -7.83 1.38
CA ALA A 272 6.90 -8.21 0.28
C ALA A 272 8.38 -8.09 0.67
N ALA A 273 8.78 -6.93 1.19
CA ALA A 273 10.15 -6.68 1.62
C ALA A 273 10.62 -7.64 2.73
N TRP A 274 9.80 -7.87 3.75
CA TRP A 274 10.18 -8.70 4.90
C TRP A 274 10.24 -10.19 4.59
N VAL A 275 9.25 -10.71 3.85
CA VAL A 275 9.27 -12.11 3.40
C VAL A 275 10.43 -12.32 2.44
N SER A 276 10.65 -11.40 1.50
CA SER A 276 11.73 -11.47 0.54
C SER A 276 13.11 -11.39 1.21
N TYR A 277 13.31 -10.52 2.22
CA TYR A 277 14.56 -10.49 2.99
C TYR A 277 14.80 -11.81 3.75
N ALA A 278 13.77 -12.37 4.39
CA ALA A 278 13.87 -13.65 5.08
C ALA A 278 14.17 -14.82 4.12
N MET A 279 13.54 -14.84 2.95
CA MET A 279 13.82 -15.81 1.88
C MET A 279 15.25 -15.63 1.33
N SER A 280 15.69 -14.38 1.16
CA SER A 280 17.06 -14.05 0.76
C SER A 280 18.08 -14.70 1.68
N LYS A 281 17.94 -14.47 2.99
CA LYS A 281 18.81 -15.09 3.99
C LYS A 281 18.73 -16.61 3.98
N LYS A 282 17.53 -17.19 3.90
CA LYS A 282 17.31 -18.63 3.95
C LYS A 282 17.96 -19.38 2.79
N PHE A 283 17.92 -18.80 1.59
CA PHE A 283 18.38 -19.45 0.36
C PHE A 283 19.71 -18.90 -0.17
N SER A 284 20.33 -17.94 0.53
CA SER A 284 21.65 -17.44 0.15
C SER A 284 22.71 -18.53 0.32
N LYS A 285 23.74 -18.46 -0.52
CA LYS A 285 24.96 -19.28 -0.36
C LYS A 285 25.83 -18.83 0.80
N THR A 286 25.63 -17.62 1.32
CA THR A 286 26.40 -17.01 2.42
C THR A 286 25.46 -16.36 3.45
N PRO A 287 24.59 -17.14 4.13
CA PRO A 287 23.63 -16.62 5.10
C PRO A 287 24.27 -15.90 6.29
N GLU A 288 25.53 -16.22 6.61
CA GLU A 288 26.33 -15.61 7.67
C GLU A 288 26.70 -14.14 7.40
N LYS A 289 26.59 -13.66 6.16
CA LYS A 289 26.92 -12.27 5.80
C LYS A 289 25.76 -11.29 6.03
N PHE A 290 24.53 -11.78 6.21
CA PHE A 290 23.35 -10.95 6.45
C PHE A 290 23.47 -10.22 7.80
N GLY A 291 23.04 -8.97 7.83
CA GLY A 291 23.20 -8.05 8.96
C GLY A 291 24.58 -7.37 9.00
N THR A 292 25.47 -7.66 8.06
CA THR A 292 26.80 -7.04 7.99
C THR A 292 26.92 -5.98 6.90
N GLY A 293 25.88 -5.74 6.10
CA GLY A 293 25.92 -4.91 4.90
C GLY A 293 26.15 -5.69 3.61
N HIS A 294 25.64 -6.93 3.56
CA HIS A 294 25.65 -7.80 2.40
C HIS A 294 24.61 -7.34 1.36
N PRO A 295 25.03 -7.02 0.12
CA PRO A 295 24.12 -6.45 -0.87
C PRO A 295 22.97 -7.36 -1.29
N GLU A 296 23.08 -8.69 -1.16
CA GLU A 296 22.06 -9.63 -1.63
C GLU A 296 20.67 -9.36 -1.01
N GLY A 297 20.63 -9.06 0.29
CA GLY A 297 19.39 -8.71 0.98
C GLY A 297 18.77 -7.39 0.50
N LEU A 298 19.59 -6.42 0.11
CA LEU A 298 19.15 -5.14 -0.47
C LEU A 298 18.60 -5.33 -1.89
N VAL A 299 19.30 -6.14 -2.70
CA VAL A 299 18.88 -6.46 -4.07
C VAL A 299 17.52 -7.10 -4.08
N GLU A 300 17.34 -8.15 -3.26
CA GLU A 300 16.14 -8.96 -3.30
C GLU A 300 14.94 -8.27 -2.65
N ALA A 301 15.09 -7.74 -1.43
CA ALA A 301 14.00 -7.06 -0.75
C ALA A 301 13.63 -5.73 -1.42
N GLY A 302 14.63 -4.99 -1.94
CA GLY A 302 14.43 -3.77 -2.70
C GLY A 302 13.86 -3.98 -4.11
N ALA A 303 13.97 -5.18 -4.68
CA ALA A 303 13.22 -5.52 -5.90
C ALA A 303 11.77 -5.90 -5.57
N SER A 304 11.58 -6.67 -4.49
CA SER A 304 10.27 -7.15 -4.05
C SER A 304 9.30 -6.03 -3.66
N ASN A 305 9.78 -5.01 -2.93
CA ASN A 305 8.93 -3.92 -2.45
C ASN A 305 8.22 -3.18 -3.60
N ASN A 306 8.91 -2.82 -4.67
CA ASN A 306 8.36 -2.06 -5.79
C ASN A 306 7.65 -2.96 -6.80
N ALA A 307 8.05 -4.23 -6.93
CA ALA A 307 7.27 -5.21 -7.69
C ALA A 307 5.86 -5.40 -7.12
N SER A 308 5.73 -5.33 -5.79
CA SER A 308 4.44 -5.44 -5.10
C SER A 308 3.50 -4.26 -5.36
N LEU A 309 4.04 -3.06 -5.63
CA LEU A 309 3.22 -1.86 -5.81
C LEU A 309 2.31 -1.99 -7.02
N ALA A 310 2.86 -2.25 -8.20
CA ALA A 310 2.05 -2.38 -9.41
C ALA A 310 1.17 -3.65 -9.40
N SER A 311 1.66 -4.76 -8.83
CA SER A 311 0.86 -5.99 -8.72
C SER A 311 -0.32 -5.86 -7.75
N GLY A 312 -0.22 -5.03 -6.70
CA GLY A 312 -1.34 -4.70 -5.83
C GLY A 312 -2.47 -3.92 -6.50
N TRP A 313 -2.22 -3.31 -7.66
CA TRP A 313 -3.26 -2.70 -8.47
C TRP A 313 -4.09 -3.72 -9.26
N VAL A 314 -3.62 -4.97 -9.41
CA VAL A 314 -4.36 -6.03 -10.09
C VAL A 314 -5.73 -6.26 -9.41
N PRO A 315 -5.79 -6.66 -8.12
CA PRO A 315 -7.08 -6.83 -7.44
C PRO A 315 -7.82 -5.51 -7.23
N SER A 316 -7.07 -4.41 -7.07
CA SER A 316 -7.65 -3.09 -6.79
C SER A 316 -8.44 -2.56 -7.99
N LEU A 317 -7.95 -2.72 -9.22
CA LEU A 317 -8.63 -2.29 -10.44
C LEU A 317 -9.77 -3.22 -10.86
N LEU A 318 -9.64 -4.53 -10.58
CA LEU A 318 -10.60 -5.54 -11.03
C LEU A 318 -11.77 -5.72 -10.09
N PHE A 319 -11.49 -5.77 -8.79
CA PHE A 319 -12.47 -6.12 -7.77
C PHE A 319 -12.80 -4.95 -6.85
N GLY A 320 -12.12 -3.81 -6.97
CA GLY A 320 -12.22 -2.73 -5.99
C GLY A 320 -11.65 -3.12 -4.62
N ILE A 321 -10.79 -4.15 -4.58
CA ILE A 321 -10.24 -4.68 -3.34
C ILE A 321 -8.79 -4.17 -3.18
N PRO A 322 -8.52 -3.36 -2.15
CA PRO A 322 -7.19 -2.82 -1.94
C PRO A 322 -6.13 -3.90 -1.64
N GLY A 323 -5.10 -3.94 -2.48
CA GLY A 323 -3.84 -4.64 -2.20
C GLY A 323 -3.11 -4.15 -0.93
N ASP A 324 -3.16 -2.86 -0.64
CA ASP A 324 -2.58 -2.26 0.56
C ASP A 324 -3.27 -0.92 0.94
N THR A 325 -2.68 -0.20 1.90
CA THR A 325 -3.22 1.08 2.37
C THR A 325 -3.13 2.20 1.31
N ILE A 326 -2.14 2.14 0.42
CA ILE A 326 -1.97 3.10 -0.67
C ILE A 326 -3.04 2.85 -1.73
N THR A 327 -3.28 1.60 -2.10
CA THR A 327 -4.32 1.27 -3.07
C THR A 327 -5.73 1.48 -2.52
N ALA A 328 -5.94 1.39 -1.21
CA ALA A 328 -7.20 1.79 -0.57
C ALA A 328 -7.50 3.29 -0.81
N ILE A 329 -6.49 4.14 -0.66
CA ILE A 329 -6.60 5.57 -1.00
C ILE A 329 -6.82 5.75 -2.51
N ALA A 330 -6.08 5.00 -3.33
CA ALA A 330 -6.21 5.07 -4.78
C ALA A 330 -7.61 4.69 -5.28
N ILE A 331 -8.25 3.68 -4.69
CA ILE A 331 -9.63 3.30 -4.98
C ILE A 331 -10.59 4.45 -4.65
N GLY A 332 -10.39 5.15 -3.54
CA GLY A 332 -11.15 6.36 -3.22
C GLY A 332 -11.01 7.45 -4.29
N VAL A 333 -9.78 7.69 -4.77
CA VAL A 333 -9.51 8.65 -5.86
C VAL A 333 -10.13 8.18 -7.19
N LEU A 334 -10.07 6.88 -7.49
CA LEU A 334 -10.69 6.29 -8.68
C LEU A 334 -12.19 6.52 -8.71
N TYR A 335 -12.89 6.24 -7.61
CA TYR A 335 -14.33 6.52 -7.47
C TYR A 335 -14.64 8.00 -7.59
N MET A 336 -13.87 8.87 -6.91
CA MET A 336 -14.02 10.33 -7.01
C MET A 336 -13.85 10.84 -8.45
N LYS A 337 -13.04 10.17 -9.26
CA LYS A 337 -12.79 10.51 -10.68
C LYS A 337 -13.69 9.77 -11.66
N GLY A 338 -14.66 9.01 -11.19
CA GLY A 338 -15.57 8.23 -12.04
C GLY A 338 -14.89 7.09 -12.81
N LEU A 339 -13.72 6.65 -12.36
CA LEU A 339 -12.99 5.49 -12.88
C LEU A 339 -13.21 4.30 -11.96
N ASN A 340 -14.48 3.91 -11.82
CA ASN A 340 -14.90 2.87 -10.91
C ASN A 340 -14.18 1.55 -11.21
N PRO A 341 -13.47 0.96 -10.24
CA PRO A 341 -12.90 -0.38 -10.37
C PRO A 341 -13.96 -1.41 -10.74
N GLY A 342 -13.57 -2.34 -11.60
CA GLY A 342 -14.44 -3.39 -12.09
C GLY A 342 -13.95 -3.98 -13.41
N PRO A 343 -14.45 -5.16 -13.81
CA PRO A 343 -14.05 -5.78 -15.08
C PRO A 343 -14.42 -4.91 -16.29
N THR A 344 -15.51 -4.14 -16.21
CA THR A 344 -15.97 -3.22 -17.26
C THR A 344 -14.99 -2.07 -17.52
N LEU A 345 -14.13 -1.73 -16.56
CA LEU A 345 -13.10 -0.71 -16.75
C LEU A 345 -12.10 -1.11 -17.86
N PHE A 346 -11.88 -2.41 -18.04
CA PHE A 346 -10.99 -2.96 -19.06
C PHE A 346 -11.64 -3.02 -20.45
N THR A 347 -12.97 -3.05 -20.52
CA THR A 347 -13.72 -3.07 -21.79
C THR A 347 -14.14 -1.67 -22.22
N GLU A 348 -14.71 -0.86 -21.32
CA GLU A 348 -15.27 0.46 -21.63
C GLU A 348 -14.24 1.60 -21.56
N ARG A 349 -13.18 1.43 -20.74
CA ARG A 349 -12.14 2.45 -20.51
C ARG A 349 -10.73 1.91 -20.80
N ALA A 350 -10.61 1.03 -21.80
CA ALA A 350 -9.34 0.39 -22.17
C ALA A 350 -8.18 1.40 -22.36
N GLY A 351 -8.43 2.54 -23.02
CA GLY A 351 -7.43 3.60 -23.19
C GLY A 351 -6.89 4.16 -21.86
N SER A 352 -7.75 4.28 -20.85
CA SER A 352 -7.33 4.68 -19.49
C SER A 352 -6.44 3.60 -18.85
N MET A 353 -6.75 2.31 -19.02
CA MET A 353 -5.92 1.22 -18.49
C MET A 353 -4.53 1.20 -19.11
N TYR A 354 -4.43 1.39 -20.43
CA TYR A 354 -3.12 1.54 -21.09
C TYR A 354 -2.37 2.77 -20.59
N ALA A 355 -3.06 3.90 -20.36
CA ALA A 355 -2.44 5.07 -19.74
C ALA A 355 -1.85 4.75 -18.36
N LEU A 356 -2.59 4.02 -17.51
CA LEU A 356 -2.11 3.58 -16.19
C LEU A 356 -0.84 2.72 -16.29
N TYR A 357 -0.80 1.77 -17.23
CA TYR A 357 0.40 0.95 -17.45
C TYR A 357 1.61 1.79 -17.87
N ILE A 358 1.40 2.72 -18.80
CA ILE A 358 2.46 3.63 -19.25
C ILE A 358 2.93 4.52 -18.09
N ILE A 359 2.02 5.03 -17.26
CA ILE A 359 2.34 5.83 -16.07
C ILE A 359 3.23 5.04 -15.11
N PHE A 360 2.89 3.78 -14.81
CA PHE A 360 3.72 2.93 -13.96
C PHE A 360 5.13 2.72 -14.53
N ILE A 361 5.24 2.48 -15.84
CA ILE A 361 6.54 2.36 -16.51
C ILE A 361 7.32 3.68 -16.37
N LEU A 362 6.68 4.81 -16.70
CA LEU A 362 7.31 6.12 -16.61
C LEU A 362 7.74 6.47 -15.20
N ALA A 363 6.90 6.21 -14.19
CA ALA A 363 7.23 6.41 -12.78
C ALA A 363 8.52 5.65 -12.41
N ASN A 364 8.66 4.39 -12.81
CA ASN A 364 9.87 3.62 -12.52
C ASN A 364 11.10 4.09 -13.33
N LEU A 365 10.90 4.57 -14.56
CA LEU A 365 11.99 5.11 -15.38
C LEU A 365 12.51 6.45 -14.83
N ILE A 366 11.62 7.39 -14.45
CA ILE A 366 12.02 8.68 -13.89
C ILE A 366 12.55 8.56 -12.45
N MET A 367 12.23 7.47 -11.76
CA MET A 367 12.77 7.17 -10.43
C MET A 367 14.29 7.18 -10.44
N ILE A 368 14.93 6.65 -11.49
CA ILE A 368 16.39 6.57 -11.58
C ILE A 368 17.04 7.98 -11.59
N PRO A 369 16.77 8.87 -12.57
CA PRO A 369 17.40 10.18 -12.60
C PRO A 369 17.02 11.04 -11.39
N LEU A 370 15.74 11.06 -11.00
CA LEU A 370 15.29 11.88 -9.87
C LEU A 370 15.77 11.32 -8.52
N GLY A 371 15.84 10.00 -8.38
CA GLY A 371 16.37 9.32 -7.20
C GLY A 371 17.86 9.57 -7.00
N ILE A 372 18.67 9.63 -8.07
CA ILE A 372 20.09 10.03 -7.97
C ILE A 372 20.20 11.47 -7.46
N VAL A 373 19.37 12.38 -7.97
CA VAL A 373 19.33 13.76 -7.50
C VAL A 373 18.93 13.81 -6.02
N MET A 374 17.89 13.07 -5.63
CA MET A 374 17.42 13.02 -4.26
C MET A 374 18.48 12.46 -3.30
N ILE A 375 19.17 11.38 -3.66
CA ILE A 375 20.29 10.82 -2.88
C ILE A 375 21.38 11.87 -2.65
N ARG A 376 21.74 12.65 -3.67
CA ARG A 376 22.74 13.73 -3.54
C ARG A 376 22.23 14.88 -2.66
N LEU A 377 20.93 15.14 -2.67
CA LEU A 377 20.27 16.16 -1.86
C LEU A 377 19.83 15.66 -0.48
N ALA A 378 20.01 14.38 -0.16
CA ALA A 378 19.52 13.75 1.06
C ALA A 378 19.96 14.51 2.33
N SER A 379 21.23 14.93 2.39
CA SER A 379 21.75 15.71 3.53
C SER A 379 21.04 17.04 3.77
N ARG A 380 20.39 17.64 2.75
CA ARG A 380 19.61 18.88 2.87
C ARG A 380 18.17 18.58 3.25
N VAL A 381 17.53 17.62 2.57
CA VAL A 381 16.13 17.26 2.81
C VAL A 381 15.94 16.67 4.21
N LEU A 382 16.86 15.82 4.66
CA LEU A 382 16.84 15.21 6.00
C LEU A 382 17.02 16.23 7.14
N ARG A 383 17.38 17.49 6.84
CA ARG A 383 17.50 18.58 7.82
C ARG A 383 16.24 19.45 7.89
N ALA A 384 15.20 19.17 7.09
CA ALA A 384 13.97 19.95 7.13
C ALA A 384 13.35 19.86 8.54
N PRO A 385 13.08 21.00 9.20
CA PRO A 385 12.54 20.99 10.55
C PRO A 385 11.12 20.44 10.54
N ARG A 386 10.86 19.40 11.33
CA ARG A 386 9.51 18.81 11.48
C ARG A 386 8.50 19.89 11.87
N SER A 387 8.89 20.84 12.72
CA SER A 387 8.06 21.95 13.17
C SER A 387 7.52 22.86 12.05
N ALA A 388 8.18 22.91 10.88
CA ALA A 388 7.66 23.67 9.73
C ALA A 388 6.78 22.81 8.82
N VAL A 389 7.08 21.52 8.68
CA VAL A 389 6.38 20.61 7.76
C VAL A 389 5.02 20.19 8.34
N MET A 390 4.95 19.89 9.64
CA MET A 390 3.73 19.34 10.26
C MET A 390 2.52 20.29 10.21
N PRO A 391 2.63 21.61 10.48
CA PRO A 391 1.49 22.53 10.37
C PRO A 391 0.97 22.65 8.95
N VAL A 392 1.87 22.62 7.95
CA VAL A 392 1.48 22.66 6.53
C VAL A 392 0.71 21.39 6.17
N ILE A 393 1.15 20.22 6.64
CA ILE A 393 0.44 18.96 6.46
C ILE A 393 -0.98 19.04 7.03
N LEU A 394 -1.13 19.50 8.28
CA LEU A 394 -2.45 19.63 8.92
C LEU A 394 -3.36 20.60 8.15
N LEU A 395 -2.80 21.72 7.67
CA LEU A 395 -3.53 22.68 6.85
C LEU A 395 -4.01 22.04 5.54
N LEU A 396 -3.15 21.27 4.86
CA LEU A 396 -3.51 20.55 3.63
C LEU A 396 -4.60 19.50 3.88
N CYS A 397 -4.54 18.76 4.99
CA CYS A 397 -5.59 17.83 5.39
C CYS A 397 -6.94 18.53 5.62
N ALA A 398 -6.94 19.66 6.32
CA ALA A 398 -8.15 20.41 6.63
C ALA A 398 -8.76 21.08 5.39
N VAL A 399 -7.95 21.82 4.63
CA VAL A 399 -8.39 22.47 3.39
C VAL A 399 -8.84 21.43 2.37
N GLY A 400 -8.13 20.32 2.30
CA GLY A 400 -8.40 19.27 1.34
C GLY A 400 -9.68 18.49 1.59
N SER A 401 -9.94 18.12 2.85
CA SER A 401 -11.21 17.49 3.23
C SER A 401 -12.39 18.43 3.12
N PHE A 402 -12.19 19.74 3.33
CA PHE A 402 -13.21 20.74 3.06
C PHE A 402 -13.52 20.85 1.55
N ALA A 403 -12.49 20.81 0.71
CA ALA A 403 -12.63 21.01 -0.74
C ALA A 403 -13.39 19.90 -1.48
N THR A 404 -13.45 18.67 -0.95
CA THR A 404 -14.12 17.55 -1.63
C THR A 404 -15.63 17.74 -1.74
N GLY A 405 -16.25 18.38 -0.75
CA GLY A 405 -17.72 18.51 -0.67
C GLY A 405 -18.21 19.83 -0.08
N ASN A 406 -17.33 20.83 0.09
CA ASN A 406 -17.61 22.08 0.80
C ASN A 406 -18.23 21.83 2.19
N ASN A 407 -17.74 20.79 2.88
CA ASN A 407 -18.36 20.26 4.09
C ASN A 407 -17.40 20.32 5.28
N LEU A 408 -17.72 21.17 6.26
CA LEU A 408 -16.92 21.30 7.47
C LEU A 408 -16.93 20.02 8.32
N PHE A 409 -17.98 19.19 8.20
CA PHE A 409 -18.05 17.91 8.89
C PHE A 409 -16.93 16.96 8.45
N ALA A 410 -16.53 16.99 7.17
CA ALA A 410 -15.40 16.19 6.68
C ALA A 410 -14.08 16.56 7.37
N VAL A 411 -13.88 17.84 7.68
CA VAL A 411 -12.70 18.32 8.44
C VAL A 411 -12.72 17.78 9.88
N LEU A 412 -13.90 17.77 10.51
CA LEU A 412 -14.07 17.19 11.85
C LEU A 412 -13.81 15.68 11.84
N LEU A 413 -14.26 14.97 10.80
CA LEU A 413 -13.98 13.54 10.62
C LEU A 413 -12.47 13.30 10.51
N VAL A 414 -11.75 14.07 9.69
CA VAL A 414 -10.28 13.99 9.59
C VAL A 414 -9.62 14.13 10.97
N GLY A 415 -10.04 15.10 11.78
CA GLY A 415 -9.53 15.28 13.14
C GLY A 415 -9.86 14.11 14.06
N ALA A 416 -11.11 13.63 14.06
CA ALA A 416 -11.58 12.53 14.90
C ALA A 416 -10.87 11.21 14.56
N PHE A 417 -10.78 10.88 13.28
CA PHE A 417 -10.07 9.71 12.77
C PHE A 417 -8.56 9.81 12.96
N GLY A 418 -7.98 11.02 12.91
CA GLY A 418 -6.60 11.26 13.29
C GLY A 418 -6.30 10.93 14.74
N CYS A 419 -7.17 11.36 15.66
CA CYS A 419 -7.07 11.02 17.07
C CYS A 419 -7.24 9.50 17.29
N LEU A 420 -8.24 8.89 16.64
CA LEU A 420 -8.48 7.45 16.71
C LEU A 420 -7.26 6.66 16.22
N GLY A 421 -6.73 6.99 15.04
CA GLY A 421 -5.54 6.36 14.46
C GLY A 421 -4.33 6.48 15.39
N TYR A 422 -4.07 7.67 15.93
CA TYR A 422 -2.98 7.89 16.87
C TYR A 422 -3.11 7.02 18.13
N VAL A 423 -4.30 6.95 18.72
CA VAL A 423 -4.56 6.12 19.91
C VAL A 423 -4.39 4.63 19.57
N MET A 424 -4.91 4.17 18.44
CA MET A 424 -4.78 2.79 18.00
C MET A 424 -3.32 2.38 17.82
N GLU A 425 -2.53 3.16 17.07
CA GLU A 425 -1.11 2.87 16.85
C GLU A 425 -0.32 2.87 18.15
N LYS A 426 -0.54 3.85 19.03
CA LYS A 426 0.13 3.94 20.34
C LYS A 426 -0.13 2.71 21.21
N ASN A 427 -1.29 2.07 21.04
CA ASN A 427 -1.67 0.84 21.75
C ASN A 427 -1.37 -0.45 20.95
N GLY A 428 -0.72 -0.34 19.78
CA GLY A 428 -0.32 -1.47 18.94
C GLY A 428 -1.47 -2.13 18.17
N TYR A 429 -2.57 -1.41 17.94
CA TYR A 429 -3.65 -1.83 17.04
C TYR A 429 -3.29 -1.45 15.61
N PRO A 430 -3.33 -2.40 14.65
CA PRO A 430 -2.94 -2.11 13.28
C PRO A 430 -4.03 -1.26 12.62
N VAL A 431 -3.64 -0.05 12.29
CA VAL A 431 -4.50 0.93 11.63
C VAL A 431 -4.86 0.51 10.20
N ALA A 432 -3.95 -0.17 9.49
CA ALA A 432 -4.22 -0.69 8.16
C ALA A 432 -5.46 -1.62 8.12
N ALA A 433 -5.66 -2.45 9.16
CA ALA A 433 -6.80 -3.35 9.24
C ALA A 433 -8.13 -2.60 9.45
N LEU A 434 -8.13 -1.51 10.23
CA LEU A 434 -9.28 -0.61 10.38
C LEU A 434 -9.70 -0.06 9.02
N VAL A 435 -8.73 0.46 8.28
CA VAL A 435 -8.94 1.07 6.98
C VAL A 435 -9.53 0.10 5.96
N LEU A 436 -9.00 -1.12 5.90
CA LEU A 436 -9.53 -2.16 5.02
C LEU A 436 -10.96 -2.54 5.41
N GLY A 437 -11.27 -2.58 6.71
CA GLY A 437 -12.65 -2.73 7.21
C GLY A 437 -13.58 -1.59 6.77
N ILE A 438 -13.13 -0.34 6.84
CA ILE A 438 -13.93 0.83 6.39
C ILE A 438 -14.22 0.76 4.90
N VAL A 439 -13.19 0.48 4.08
CA VAL A 439 -13.31 0.49 2.61
C VAL A 439 -14.10 -0.71 2.09
N MET A 440 -13.87 -1.90 2.64
CA MET A 440 -14.48 -3.14 2.14
C MET A 440 -15.78 -3.51 2.86
N GLY A 441 -16.10 -2.89 3.98
CA GLY A 441 -17.25 -3.28 4.79
C GLY A 441 -18.59 -3.13 4.09
N SER A 442 -18.78 -2.03 3.35
CA SER A 442 -19.96 -1.82 2.50
C SER A 442 -20.06 -2.88 1.40
N MET A 443 -18.94 -3.28 0.80
CA MET A 443 -18.89 -4.33 -0.22
C MET A 443 -19.25 -5.70 0.36
N VAL A 444 -18.75 -6.04 1.55
CA VAL A 444 -19.10 -7.29 2.25
C VAL A 444 -20.60 -7.32 2.56
N GLU A 445 -21.11 -6.25 3.18
CA GLU A 445 -22.52 -6.16 3.56
C GLU A 445 -23.45 -6.22 2.36
N GLN A 446 -23.20 -5.40 1.33
CA GLN A 446 -24.02 -5.36 0.13
C GLN A 446 -24.00 -6.71 -0.60
N SER A 447 -22.83 -7.34 -0.71
CA SER A 447 -22.71 -8.65 -1.37
C SER A 447 -23.44 -9.73 -0.57
N PHE A 448 -23.36 -9.70 0.76
CA PHE A 448 -24.07 -10.63 1.64
C PHE A 448 -25.59 -10.48 1.54
N ILE A 449 -26.10 -9.26 1.75
CA ILE A 449 -27.54 -8.97 1.75
C ILE A 449 -28.14 -9.23 0.37
N THR A 450 -27.48 -8.77 -0.71
CA THR A 450 -27.96 -9.01 -2.09
C THR A 450 -28.00 -10.50 -2.42
N SER A 451 -27.01 -11.26 -1.97
CA SER A 451 -26.97 -12.72 -2.15
C SER A 451 -28.09 -13.43 -1.38
N LEU A 452 -28.38 -13.03 -0.14
CA LEU A 452 -29.51 -13.59 0.62
C LEU A 452 -30.87 -13.25 0.00
N ILE A 453 -31.04 -12.02 -0.49
CA ILE A 453 -32.28 -11.63 -1.18
C ILE A 453 -32.47 -12.47 -2.46
N LYS A 454 -31.40 -12.70 -3.24
CA LYS A 454 -31.45 -13.51 -4.47
C LYS A 454 -31.77 -14.99 -4.23
N SER A 455 -31.57 -15.47 -3.02
CA SER A 455 -31.72 -16.88 -2.63
C SER A 455 -32.89 -17.10 -1.68
N ASP A 456 -33.76 -16.09 -1.51
CA ASP A 456 -34.89 -16.11 -0.56
C ASP A 456 -34.47 -16.51 0.88
N GLY A 457 -33.27 -16.09 1.28
CA GLY A 457 -32.67 -16.35 2.59
C GLY A 457 -31.81 -17.62 2.69
N ASP A 458 -31.64 -18.37 1.61
CA ASP A 458 -30.80 -19.57 1.61
C ASP A 458 -29.29 -19.24 1.59
N VAL A 459 -28.54 -19.89 2.48
CA VAL A 459 -27.08 -19.73 2.59
C VAL A 459 -26.31 -20.73 1.75
N LEU A 460 -26.95 -21.81 1.26
CA LEU A 460 -26.28 -22.83 0.44
C LEU A 460 -25.59 -22.26 -0.81
N PRO A 461 -26.17 -21.31 -1.56
CA PRO A 461 -25.54 -20.76 -2.77
C PRO A 461 -24.18 -20.08 -2.54
N PHE A 462 -23.86 -19.69 -1.31
CA PHE A 462 -22.53 -19.20 -0.95
C PHE A 462 -21.44 -20.29 -1.07
N PHE A 463 -21.80 -21.57 -1.07
CA PHE A 463 -20.87 -22.70 -1.07
C PHE A 463 -21.03 -23.63 -2.29
N GLU A 464 -22.09 -23.49 -3.07
CA GLU A 464 -22.36 -24.38 -4.21
C GLU A 464 -21.54 -24.03 -5.46
N ARG A 465 -21.33 -22.74 -5.72
CA ARG A 465 -20.61 -22.30 -6.93
C ARG A 465 -19.12 -22.65 -6.82
N PRO A 466 -18.47 -23.21 -7.85
CA PRO A 466 -17.08 -23.69 -7.75
C PRO A 466 -16.07 -22.63 -7.30
N VAL A 467 -16.20 -21.39 -7.79
CA VAL A 467 -15.30 -20.30 -7.40
C VAL A 467 -15.61 -19.85 -5.96
N SER A 468 -16.89 -19.68 -5.64
CA SER A 468 -17.35 -19.32 -4.30
C SER A 468 -16.90 -20.32 -3.25
N SER A 469 -16.98 -21.62 -3.53
CA SER A 469 -16.58 -22.70 -2.62
C SER A 469 -15.08 -22.72 -2.37
N ILE A 470 -14.26 -22.48 -3.40
CA ILE A 470 -12.80 -22.33 -3.26
C ILE A 470 -12.48 -21.11 -2.39
N LEU A 471 -13.08 -19.95 -2.67
CA LEU A 471 -12.86 -18.75 -1.87
C LEU A 471 -13.34 -18.91 -0.42
N ALA A 472 -14.47 -19.57 -0.21
CA ALA A 472 -14.98 -19.92 1.12
C ALA A 472 -14.00 -20.84 1.86
N ALA A 473 -13.51 -21.90 1.21
CA ALA A 473 -12.54 -22.82 1.79
C ALA A 473 -11.23 -22.11 2.16
N LEU A 474 -10.72 -21.21 1.31
CA LEU A 474 -9.54 -20.41 1.60
C LEU A 474 -9.78 -19.44 2.77
N THR A 475 -10.94 -18.78 2.81
CA THR A 475 -11.29 -17.82 3.87
C THR A 475 -11.46 -18.51 5.22
N LEU A 476 -12.24 -19.60 5.26
CA LEU A 476 -12.45 -20.39 6.47
C LEU A 476 -11.16 -21.09 6.91
N GLY A 477 -10.36 -21.58 5.97
CA GLY A 477 -9.04 -22.13 6.25
C GLY A 477 -8.11 -21.10 6.89
N ALA A 478 -8.05 -19.89 6.33
CA ALA A 478 -7.28 -18.77 6.87
C ALA A 478 -7.74 -18.37 8.27
N LEU A 479 -9.05 -18.38 8.53
CA LEU A 479 -9.64 -18.08 9.84
C LEU A 479 -9.36 -19.18 10.89
N LEU A 480 -9.51 -20.44 10.50
CA LEU A 480 -9.41 -21.58 11.42
C LEU A 480 -7.98 -22.05 11.64
N TRP A 481 -7.05 -21.77 10.72
CA TRP A 481 -5.66 -22.22 10.80
C TRP A 481 -4.93 -21.78 12.07
N PRO A 482 -4.98 -20.49 12.50
CA PRO A 482 -4.33 -20.07 13.74
C PRO A 482 -4.89 -20.79 14.98
N VAL A 483 -6.21 -21.04 14.99
CA VAL A 483 -6.90 -21.74 16.08
C VAL A 483 -6.49 -23.21 16.11
N ALA A 484 -6.47 -23.87 14.95
CA ALA A 484 -6.05 -25.26 14.80
C ALA A 484 -4.57 -25.45 15.19
N ALA A 485 -3.68 -24.54 14.76
CA ALA A 485 -2.27 -24.56 15.14
C ALA A 485 -2.07 -24.37 16.66
N TRP A 486 -2.85 -23.48 17.28
CA TRP A 486 -2.85 -23.30 18.73
C TRP A 486 -3.36 -24.53 19.50
N LEU A 487 -4.45 -25.15 19.03
CA LEU A 487 -4.97 -26.40 19.61
C LEU A 487 -3.97 -27.55 19.45
N TRP A 488 -3.33 -27.69 18.29
CA TRP A 488 -2.35 -28.74 18.02
C TRP A 488 -1.08 -28.58 18.87
N THR A 489 -0.60 -27.36 19.05
CA THR A 489 0.57 -27.09 19.93
C THR A 489 0.27 -27.39 21.39
N ARG A 490 -0.98 -27.20 21.86
CA ARG A 490 -1.42 -27.62 23.20
C ARG A 490 -1.67 -29.14 23.33
N ALA A 491 -2.16 -29.78 22.27
CA ALA A 491 -2.46 -31.21 22.24
C ALA A 491 -1.23 -32.10 22.02
N SER A 492 -0.04 -31.56 21.76
CA SER A 492 1.21 -32.32 21.64
C SER A 492 2.10 -32.12 22.87
N PRO A 493 2.05 -33.02 23.88
CA PRO A 493 2.84 -32.89 25.12
C PRO A 493 4.35 -33.09 24.90
N ARG A 494 4.80 -33.41 23.68
CA ARG A 494 6.17 -33.87 23.42
C ARG A 494 7.19 -32.79 23.09
N ARG A 495 6.79 -31.52 22.90
CA ARG A 495 7.76 -30.42 22.65
C ARG A 495 8.12 -29.58 23.88
N ALA A 496 7.42 -29.75 25.01
CA ALA A 496 7.78 -29.08 26.26
C ALA A 496 9.05 -29.66 26.94
N ARG A 497 9.58 -30.81 26.47
CA ARG A 497 10.81 -31.43 27.02
C ARG A 497 12.10 -31.15 26.23
N ALA A 498 12.03 -30.43 25.10
CA ALA A 498 13.21 -30.11 24.28
C ALA A 498 13.62 -28.62 24.36
N ALA A 499 12.93 -27.83 25.18
CA ALA A 499 13.22 -26.40 25.40
C ALA A 499 13.48 -26.08 26.90
N GLY A 500 13.84 -27.10 27.69
CA GLY A 500 14.30 -26.95 29.07
C GLY A 500 15.81 -26.87 29.12
#